data_AF-A0A952RNA3-F1
#
_entry.id   AF-A0A952RNA3-F1
#
_cell.length_a   1.000
_cell.length_b   1.000
_cell.length_c   1.000
_cell.angle_alpha   90.00
_cell.angle_beta   90.00
_cell.angle_gamma   90.00
#
_symmetry.space_group_name_H-M   'P 1'
#
loop_
_entity.id
_entity.type
_entity.pdbx_description
1 polymer ?
#
loop_
_entity_poly.entity_id
_entity_poly.type
_entity_poly.pdbx_seq_one_letter_code
_entity_poly.pdbx_strand_id
1 'polypeptide(L)'
;MSRAKVGAAALALLLACGDDPAPAPAPPAAAGEPAPIEPDAAPAVAEACTTLPRTFAQRADAYFHVFPTETAAIRTFERYLPQRRWRAPGSVAHRRAQAAANAVFGAYQTLYPDATKGLDVAPIAIIQETPSPNAFVIAGRVYREVGGHQTALYVLVFTSGYVEGANDAELQLIAAHEMGHLLLRNGDREYFTPIHYREGTNLFGEYETNDPEVAEIAQEIGLLGDRVGQLTEREFNGYPTDVGTAKTDGLAGPRYGRYLRYVHDAEGRTGPKADDCDAARDVAQQIGALVFRSGHLSRDQSTFDLGTDAARLDGLTTQYWQLEASCLAHVTMSYRDLVLYAKRDAGEDPNAATRLAAIGADAAALDAYLEISPAEAAADATAPDRNIAEKVAALGVAAQGQLRVDLANPEVSRIRVFTAEDDADSAAVRIGKILAIDPGALATKLLSTEDAEYAADCNEKLARDVTPAYGGFIDVHHGTCWRIFRGQKLAAALETCPETWPR
;
A
#
# COMPACT_ATOMS: atom_id res chain seq x y z
N MET A 1 37.44 34.49 21.86
CA MET A 1 37.75 35.11 23.17
C MET A 1 36.58 35.97 23.61
N SER A 2 36.47 36.24 24.92
CA SER A 2 35.46 37.11 25.58
C SER A 2 34.01 36.58 25.64
N ARG A 3 33.29 37.03 26.69
CA ARG A 3 31.87 36.79 27.01
C ARG A 3 31.28 38.12 27.54
N ALA A 4 30.06 38.46 27.11
CA ALA A 4 29.10 39.27 27.86
C ALA A 4 27.70 38.86 27.35
N LYS A 5 26.67 38.45 28.11
CA LYS A 5 26.15 38.66 29.49
C LYS A 5 25.40 39.98 29.76
N VAL A 6 24.07 39.81 29.82
CA VAL A 6 23.07 40.41 30.75
C VAL A 6 22.64 41.87 30.52
N GLY A 7 21.34 42.02 30.27
CA GLY A 7 20.47 43.14 30.69
C GLY A 7 19.12 42.54 31.17
N ALA A 8 18.45 43.16 32.15
CA ALA A 8 17.27 42.59 32.83
C ALA A 8 16.37 43.66 33.50
N ALA A 9 15.26 43.22 34.11
CA ALA A 9 14.22 44.00 34.84
C ALA A 9 13.25 44.83 33.95
N ALA A 10 12.01 45.17 34.33
CA ALA A 10 11.11 44.83 35.47
C ALA A 10 9.64 45.06 34.99
N LEU A 11 8.60 44.30 35.36
CA LEU A 11 7.94 44.01 36.66
C LEU A 11 7.00 45.11 37.20
N ALA A 12 5.67 44.94 36.99
CA ALA A 12 4.52 45.36 37.84
C ALA A 12 3.19 44.98 37.11
N LEU A 13 2.15 44.26 37.60
CA LEU A 13 1.73 43.67 38.89
C LEU A 13 0.66 44.45 39.71
N LEU A 14 -0.58 43.92 39.72
CA LEU A 14 -1.73 44.03 40.67
C LEU A 14 -2.83 43.09 40.08
N LEU A 15 -3.50 42.10 40.71
CA LEU A 15 -4.11 41.90 42.05
C LEU A 15 -5.39 42.73 42.28
N ALA A 16 -6.50 42.22 42.85
CA ALA A 16 -7.02 40.86 43.19
C ALA A 16 -8.57 40.98 43.43
N CYS A 17 -9.44 39.99 43.72
CA CYS A 17 -9.43 38.55 44.09
C CYS A 17 -10.53 37.81 43.27
N GLY A 18 -10.89 36.52 43.42
CA GLY A 18 -10.42 35.42 44.27
C GLY A 18 -11.41 34.98 45.38
N ASP A 19 -12.03 33.79 45.25
CA ASP A 19 -12.77 33.01 46.28
C ASP A 19 -12.77 31.50 45.90
N ASP A 20 -12.95 30.59 46.86
CA ASP A 20 -12.55 29.16 46.78
C ASP A 20 -13.55 28.16 46.14
N PRO A 21 -13.11 26.94 45.73
CA PRO A 21 -13.85 26.07 44.82
C PRO A 21 -14.85 25.11 45.48
N ALA A 22 -15.90 24.76 44.72
CA ALA A 22 -16.69 23.55 44.99
C ALA A 22 -15.85 22.28 44.69
N PRO A 23 -16.01 21.19 45.47
CA PRO A 23 -15.26 19.96 45.23
C PRO A 23 -15.62 19.35 43.88
N ALA A 24 -14.61 18.96 43.10
CA ALA A 24 -14.82 18.17 41.90
C ALA A 24 -15.53 16.84 42.23
N PRO A 25 -16.41 16.33 41.36
CA PRO A 25 -16.94 14.98 41.52
C PRO A 25 -15.78 13.99 41.57
N ALA A 26 -15.87 13.00 42.45
CA ALA A 26 -14.86 11.95 42.50
C ALA A 26 -14.73 11.28 41.11
N PRO A 27 -13.51 10.94 40.66
CA PRO A 27 -13.37 10.17 39.43
C PRO A 27 -14.19 8.88 39.57
N PRO A 28 -14.80 8.38 38.47
CA PRO A 28 -15.44 7.07 38.51
C PRO A 28 -14.42 6.05 39.02
N ALA A 29 -14.86 5.17 39.93
CA ALA A 29 -13.99 4.15 40.48
C ALA A 29 -13.31 3.41 39.34
N ALA A 30 -11.98 3.28 39.40
CA ALA A 30 -11.20 2.68 38.33
C ALA A 30 -11.83 1.34 37.95
N ALA A 31 -12.21 1.22 36.67
CA ALA A 31 -12.45 -0.10 36.10
C ALA A 31 -11.18 -0.91 36.38
N GLY A 32 -11.32 -1.99 37.14
CA GLY A 32 -10.16 -2.80 37.53
C GLY A 32 -9.39 -3.18 36.27
N GLU A 33 -8.05 -3.12 36.34
CA GLU A 33 -7.20 -3.52 35.22
C GLU A 33 -7.73 -4.84 34.64
N PRO A 34 -8.06 -4.90 33.34
CA PRO A 34 -8.50 -6.16 32.75
C PRO A 34 -7.40 -7.17 33.03
N ALA A 35 -7.74 -8.25 33.73
CA ALA A 35 -6.77 -9.28 34.06
C ALA A 35 -6.05 -9.70 32.78
N PRO A 36 -4.71 -9.85 32.78
CA PRO A 36 -3.99 -10.22 31.58
C PRO A 36 -4.67 -11.41 30.93
N ILE A 37 -5.13 -11.23 29.70
CA ILE A 37 -5.64 -12.34 28.90
C ILE A 37 -4.40 -13.18 28.59
N GLU A 38 -4.17 -14.21 29.39
CA GLU A 38 -3.15 -15.21 29.08
C GLU A 38 -3.49 -15.77 27.70
N PRO A 39 -2.62 -15.61 26.68
CA PRO A 39 -2.91 -16.15 25.36
C PRO A 39 -2.86 -17.67 25.46
N ASP A 40 -4.02 -18.31 25.29
CA ASP A 40 -4.15 -19.77 25.24
C ASP A 40 -3.16 -20.31 24.18
N ALA A 41 -2.08 -20.94 24.64
CA ALA A 41 -0.86 -21.16 23.85
C ALA A 41 -0.97 -22.32 22.84
N ALA A 42 -2.19 -22.60 22.33
CA ALA A 42 -2.51 -23.76 21.52
C ALA A 42 -3.63 -23.53 20.49
N PRO A 43 -3.38 -22.73 19.43
CA PRO A 43 -3.99 -23.06 18.13
C PRO A 43 -3.00 -23.11 16.94
N ALA A 44 -1.89 -22.38 16.98
CA ALA A 44 -1.04 -22.07 15.82
C ALA A 44 -0.50 -23.28 15.02
N VAL A 45 -0.21 -24.40 15.70
CA VAL A 45 0.21 -25.66 15.06
C VAL A 45 -0.91 -26.29 14.22
N ALA A 46 -2.17 -26.16 14.63
CA ALA A 46 -3.28 -26.67 13.85
C ALA A 46 -3.51 -25.83 12.58
N GLU A 47 -3.52 -24.50 12.72
CA GLU A 47 -3.76 -23.55 11.63
C GLU A 47 -2.72 -23.64 10.51
N ALA A 48 -1.43 -23.70 10.85
CA ALA A 48 -0.34 -23.88 9.88
C ALA A 48 -0.49 -25.17 9.06
N CYS A 49 -1.06 -26.21 9.65
CA CYS A 49 -1.20 -27.54 9.06
C CYS A 49 -2.53 -27.79 8.36
N THR A 50 -3.47 -26.86 8.46
CA THR A 50 -4.59 -26.72 7.51
C THR A 50 -4.17 -25.84 6.34
N THR A 51 -4.87 -25.95 5.21
CA THR A 51 -4.85 -24.97 4.12
C THR A 51 -6.30 -24.60 3.78
N LEU A 52 -6.64 -23.31 3.71
CA LEU A 52 -8.04 -22.95 3.46
C LEU A 52 -8.48 -23.28 2.02
N PRO A 53 -9.69 -23.85 1.82
CA PRO A 53 -10.22 -24.11 0.50
C PRO A 53 -10.61 -22.79 -0.20
N ARG A 54 -9.67 -22.26 -0.99
CA ARG A 54 -9.91 -21.12 -1.90
C ARG A 54 -10.84 -21.55 -3.05
N THR A 55 -12.16 -21.46 -2.81
CA THR A 55 -13.19 -21.78 -3.81
C THR A 55 -13.54 -20.58 -4.68
N PHE A 56 -13.57 -20.75 -6.00
CA PHE A 56 -13.86 -19.67 -6.95
C PHE A 56 -15.19 -19.89 -7.69
N ALA A 57 -16.05 -18.85 -7.72
CA ALA A 57 -17.34 -18.91 -8.42
C ALA A 57 -17.19 -19.19 -9.94
N GLN A 58 -16.09 -18.75 -10.54
CA GLN A 58 -15.71 -19.07 -11.91
C GLN A 58 -14.47 -19.99 -11.93
N ARG A 59 -14.58 -21.12 -12.63
CA ARG A 59 -13.46 -22.05 -12.88
C ARG A 59 -12.27 -21.35 -13.52
N ALA A 60 -11.07 -21.87 -13.29
CA ALA A 60 -9.84 -21.29 -13.78
C ALA A 60 -9.77 -21.28 -15.32
N ASP A 61 -10.16 -22.40 -15.96
CA ASP A 61 -10.23 -22.52 -17.42
C ASP A 61 -11.22 -21.56 -18.11
N ALA A 62 -12.21 -21.06 -17.38
CA ALA A 62 -13.13 -20.03 -17.86
C ALA A 62 -12.66 -18.60 -17.54
N TYR A 63 -11.74 -18.42 -16.59
CA TYR A 63 -11.24 -17.12 -16.12
C TYR A 63 -9.97 -16.68 -16.87
N PHE A 64 -9.11 -17.65 -17.23
CA PHE A 64 -7.80 -17.42 -17.80
C PHE A 64 -7.75 -17.60 -19.33
N HIS A 65 -7.02 -16.72 -20.01
CA HIS A 65 -6.57 -16.95 -21.38
C HIS A 65 -5.26 -17.75 -21.39
N VAL A 66 -5.37 -19.07 -21.61
CA VAL A 66 -4.23 -19.98 -21.76
C VAL A 66 -3.62 -19.83 -23.15
N PHE A 67 -2.35 -19.43 -23.21
CA PHE A 67 -1.61 -19.31 -24.47
C PHE A 67 -1.11 -20.67 -24.97
N PRO A 68 -1.13 -20.95 -26.29
CA PRO A 68 -0.66 -22.23 -26.83
C PRO A 68 0.86 -22.32 -27.01
N THR A 69 1.59 -21.20 -26.97
CA THR A 69 3.07 -21.15 -27.14
C THR A 69 3.66 -19.87 -26.54
N GLU A 70 4.95 -19.90 -26.15
CA GLU A 70 5.75 -18.70 -25.82
C GLU A 70 5.62 -17.62 -26.90
N THR A 71 5.72 -18.02 -28.18
CA THR A 71 5.58 -17.13 -29.34
C THR A 71 4.18 -16.51 -29.47
N ALA A 72 3.14 -17.11 -28.90
CA ALA A 72 1.81 -16.48 -28.84
C ALA A 72 1.73 -15.48 -27.69
N ALA A 73 2.22 -15.82 -26.50
CA ALA A 73 2.28 -14.91 -25.35
C ALA A 73 3.09 -13.65 -25.67
N ILE A 74 4.32 -13.81 -26.18
CA ILE A 74 5.22 -12.68 -26.49
C ILE A 74 4.62 -11.75 -27.54
N ARG A 75 4.07 -12.26 -28.65
CA ARG A 75 3.40 -11.41 -29.67
C ARG A 75 2.17 -10.66 -29.17
N THR A 76 1.53 -11.15 -28.11
CA THR A 76 0.47 -10.41 -27.41
C THR A 76 1.10 -9.32 -26.54
N PHE A 77 2.09 -9.64 -25.70
CA PHE A 77 2.78 -8.65 -24.86
C PHE A 77 3.50 -7.55 -25.68
N GLU A 78 4.02 -7.84 -26.87
CA GLU A 78 4.56 -6.87 -27.83
C GLU A 78 3.50 -5.88 -28.34
N ARG A 79 2.21 -6.27 -28.41
CA ARG A 79 1.10 -5.40 -28.80
C ARG A 79 0.65 -4.49 -27.65
N TYR A 80 0.57 -5.02 -26.44
CA TYR A 80 0.07 -4.28 -25.26
C TYR A 80 1.14 -3.44 -24.57
N LEU A 81 2.41 -3.87 -24.63
CA LEU A 81 3.55 -3.22 -23.99
C LEU A 81 4.71 -3.04 -25.00
N PRO A 82 4.50 -2.36 -26.15
CA PRO A 82 5.50 -2.20 -27.22
C PRO A 82 6.77 -1.45 -26.80
N GLN A 83 6.72 -0.72 -25.68
CA GLN A 83 7.88 -0.07 -25.06
C GLN A 83 8.78 -1.04 -24.28
N ARG A 84 8.31 -2.25 -23.96
CA ARG A 84 9.10 -3.30 -23.30
C ARG A 84 9.75 -4.20 -24.35
N ARG A 85 10.99 -4.63 -24.07
CA ARG A 85 11.71 -5.61 -24.89
C ARG A 85 11.51 -7.00 -24.30
N TRP A 86 11.36 -8.00 -25.17
CA TRP A 86 11.09 -9.39 -24.79
C TRP A 86 12.18 -10.30 -25.35
N ARG A 87 12.58 -11.31 -24.58
CA ARG A 87 13.59 -12.28 -25.00
C ARG A 87 13.03 -13.21 -26.09
N ALA A 88 13.90 -13.77 -26.92
CA ALA A 88 13.46 -14.75 -27.93
C ALA A 88 12.92 -16.05 -27.28
N PRO A 89 11.81 -16.62 -27.80
CA PRO A 89 11.29 -17.93 -27.38
C PRO A 89 12.36 -19.03 -27.35
N GLY A 90 12.24 -19.99 -26.43
CA GLY A 90 13.13 -21.14 -26.30
C GLY A 90 14.54 -20.83 -25.80
N SER A 91 14.82 -19.59 -25.36
CA SER A 91 16.10 -19.20 -24.74
C SER A 91 16.45 -20.04 -23.50
N VAL A 92 17.71 -20.02 -23.06
CA VAL A 92 18.13 -20.72 -21.82
C VAL A 92 17.33 -20.20 -20.61
N ALA A 93 17.10 -18.88 -20.53
CA ALA A 93 16.30 -18.27 -19.47
C ALA A 93 14.83 -18.69 -19.54
N HIS A 94 14.21 -18.72 -20.73
CA HIS A 94 12.84 -19.24 -20.90
C HIS A 94 12.73 -20.69 -20.42
N ARG A 95 13.68 -21.56 -20.78
CA ARG A 95 13.65 -22.97 -20.37
C ARG A 95 13.80 -23.15 -18.85
N ARG A 96 14.64 -22.35 -18.17
CA ARG A 96 14.75 -22.36 -16.70
C ARG A 96 13.47 -21.85 -16.03
N ALA A 97 12.97 -20.70 -16.49
CA ALA A 97 11.75 -20.09 -15.97
C ALA A 97 10.51 -20.99 -16.15
N GLN A 98 10.35 -21.62 -17.32
CA GLN A 98 9.26 -22.57 -17.56
C GLN A 98 9.44 -23.88 -16.77
N ALA A 99 10.66 -24.36 -16.56
CA ALA A 99 10.90 -25.53 -15.71
C ALA A 99 10.52 -25.27 -14.25
N ALA A 100 10.84 -24.08 -13.72
CA ALA A 100 10.38 -23.64 -12.41
C ALA A 100 8.84 -23.57 -12.34
N ALA A 101 8.21 -22.90 -13.30
CA ALA A 101 6.75 -22.81 -13.37
C ALA A 101 6.07 -24.19 -13.45
N ASN A 102 6.60 -25.12 -14.25
CA ASN A 102 6.06 -26.48 -14.38
C ASN A 102 6.14 -27.28 -13.07
N ALA A 103 7.25 -27.17 -12.32
CA ALA A 103 7.41 -27.84 -11.03
C ALA A 103 6.43 -27.29 -9.97
N VAL A 104 6.33 -25.96 -9.90
CA VAL A 104 5.45 -25.23 -8.98
C VAL A 104 3.97 -25.52 -9.24
N PHE A 105 3.56 -25.59 -10.52
CA PHE A 105 2.16 -25.79 -10.87
C PHE A 105 1.60 -27.13 -10.37
N GLY A 106 2.39 -28.22 -10.40
CA GLY A 106 1.97 -29.52 -9.86
C GLY A 106 1.74 -29.50 -8.34
N ALA A 107 2.52 -28.71 -7.60
CA ALA A 107 2.28 -28.47 -6.18
C ALA A 107 1.02 -27.62 -5.96
N TYR A 108 0.75 -26.62 -6.81
CA TYR A 108 -0.50 -25.85 -6.78
C TYR A 108 -1.74 -26.70 -7.08
N GLN A 109 -1.67 -27.63 -8.04
CA GLN A 109 -2.76 -28.58 -8.31
C GLN A 109 -3.04 -29.51 -7.12
N THR A 110 -2.03 -29.77 -6.28
CA THR A 110 -2.16 -30.59 -5.07
C THR A 110 -2.73 -29.79 -3.90
N LEU A 111 -2.25 -28.56 -3.69
CA LEU A 111 -2.56 -27.72 -2.52
C LEU A 111 -3.84 -26.90 -2.70
N TYR A 112 -4.14 -26.45 -3.92
CA TYR A 112 -5.26 -25.56 -4.25
C TYR A 112 -6.03 -26.06 -5.50
N PRO A 113 -6.60 -27.30 -5.48
CA PRO A 113 -7.17 -27.93 -6.66
C PRO A 113 -8.31 -27.14 -7.32
N ASP A 114 -9.09 -26.38 -6.55
CA ASP A 114 -10.15 -25.50 -7.08
C ASP A 114 -9.61 -24.22 -7.74
N ALA A 115 -8.44 -23.73 -7.32
CA ALA A 115 -7.74 -22.61 -7.95
C ALA A 115 -7.19 -22.99 -9.33
N THR A 116 -6.75 -24.25 -9.51
CA THR A 116 -6.23 -24.79 -10.77
C THR A 116 -7.28 -25.46 -11.66
N LYS A 117 -8.56 -25.44 -11.27
CA LYS A 117 -9.60 -26.32 -11.84
C LYS A 117 -9.84 -26.12 -13.34
N GLY A 118 -9.50 -27.14 -14.13
CA GLY A 118 -9.59 -27.15 -15.59
C GLY A 118 -8.30 -26.72 -16.32
N LEU A 119 -7.22 -26.43 -15.59
CA LEU A 119 -5.91 -26.13 -16.16
C LEU A 119 -5.03 -27.39 -16.14
N ASP A 120 -4.72 -27.92 -17.32
CA ASP A 120 -3.85 -29.09 -17.50
C ASP A 120 -2.36 -28.70 -17.66
N VAL A 121 -2.03 -27.41 -17.68
CA VAL A 121 -0.69 -26.87 -17.90
C VAL A 121 -0.38 -25.68 -16.97
N ALA A 122 0.90 -25.50 -16.66
CA ALA A 122 1.41 -24.30 -16.00
C ALA A 122 1.23 -23.04 -16.89
N PRO A 123 1.23 -21.82 -16.32
CA PRO A 123 1.29 -20.60 -17.13
C PRO A 123 2.58 -20.55 -17.94
N ILE A 124 2.54 -19.82 -19.05
CA ILE A 124 3.74 -19.62 -19.87
C ILE A 124 4.64 -18.59 -19.19
N ALA A 125 5.90 -18.97 -18.97
CA ALA A 125 6.93 -18.07 -18.46
C ALA A 125 7.56 -17.27 -19.61
N ILE A 126 7.50 -15.93 -19.54
CA ILE A 126 8.16 -15.04 -20.52
C ILE A 126 9.19 -14.12 -19.86
N ILE A 127 10.28 -13.81 -20.56
CA ILE A 127 11.35 -12.94 -20.06
C ILE A 127 11.27 -11.55 -20.69
N GLN A 128 11.10 -10.53 -19.85
CA GLN A 128 11.33 -9.14 -20.20
C GLN A 128 12.83 -8.82 -20.14
N GLU A 129 13.37 -8.15 -21.17
CA GLU A 129 14.76 -7.71 -21.17
C GLU A 129 14.94 -6.42 -20.35
N THR A 130 15.42 -6.57 -19.11
CA THR A 130 15.85 -5.46 -18.24
C THR A 130 16.80 -6.00 -17.16
N PRO A 131 17.88 -5.26 -16.80
CA PRO A 131 18.83 -5.68 -15.77
C PRO A 131 18.27 -5.53 -14.35
N SER A 132 17.20 -4.76 -14.14
CA SER A 132 16.53 -4.71 -12.85
C SER A 132 15.84 -6.05 -12.56
N PRO A 133 16.09 -6.71 -11.42
CA PRO A 133 15.36 -7.91 -11.03
C PRO A 133 13.91 -7.53 -10.71
N ASN A 134 12.95 -8.01 -11.52
CA ASN A 134 11.57 -8.14 -11.09
C ASN A 134 10.93 -9.45 -11.57
N ALA A 135 9.92 -9.92 -10.88
CA ALA A 135 8.93 -10.86 -11.39
C ALA A 135 7.54 -10.19 -11.28
N PHE A 136 6.57 -10.61 -12.09
CA PHE A 136 5.17 -10.21 -11.93
C PHE A 136 4.24 -11.08 -12.78
N VAL A 137 2.99 -11.15 -12.35
CA VAL A 137 1.83 -11.58 -13.15
C VAL A 137 0.90 -10.40 -13.43
N ILE A 138 0.07 -10.50 -14.47
CA ILE A 138 -0.99 -9.52 -14.71
C ILE A 138 -2.31 -10.09 -14.18
N ALA A 139 -2.57 -9.84 -12.89
CA ALA A 139 -3.81 -10.18 -12.24
C ALA A 139 -5.00 -9.35 -12.79
N GLY A 140 -6.21 -9.86 -12.59
CA GLY A 140 -7.46 -9.23 -13.03
C GLY A 140 -7.76 -9.37 -14.53
N ARG A 141 -9.01 -9.05 -14.90
CA ARG A 141 -9.59 -9.39 -16.22
C ARG A 141 -9.33 -8.34 -17.31
N VAL A 142 -8.05 -8.10 -17.64
CA VAL A 142 -7.65 -7.05 -18.59
C VAL A 142 -7.82 -7.41 -20.08
N TYR A 143 -7.95 -8.69 -20.44
CA TYR A 143 -7.89 -9.13 -21.85
C TYR A 143 -9.27 -9.35 -22.47
N ARG A 144 -9.57 -8.66 -23.58
CA ARG A 144 -10.92 -8.63 -24.21
C ARG A 144 -10.99 -9.16 -25.65
N GLU A 145 -9.87 -9.58 -26.26
CA GLU A 145 -9.83 -9.93 -27.70
C GLU A 145 -10.51 -11.27 -28.05
N VAL A 146 -10.84 -12.12 -27.08
CA VAL A 146 -11.45 -13.44 -27.33
C VAL A 146 -12.94 -13.43 -26.98
N GLY A 147 -13.79 -13.45 -28.00
CA GLY A 147 -15.24 -13.57 -27.86
C GLY A 147 -15.97 -12.39 -27.20
N GLY A 148 -15.27 -11.30 -26.88
CA GLY A 148 -15.82 -10.13 -26.19
C GLY A 148 -15.90 -10.28 -24.66
N HIS A 149 -15.52 -11.43 -24.12
CA HIS A 149 -15.40 -11.67 -22.68
C HIS A 149 -14.09 -11.10 -22.13
N GLN A 150 -14.10 -10.65 -20.88
CA GLN A 150 -12.90 -10.24 -20.16
C GLN A 150 -12.26 -11.45 -19.45
N THR A 151 -10.96 -11.64 -19.67
CA THR A 151 -10.16 -12.74 -19.11
C THR A 151 -8.84 -12.22 -18.53
N ALA A 152 -8.25 -12.97 -17.58
CA ALA A 152 -6.90 -12.72 -17.09
C ALA A 152 -5.86 -13.44 -17.96
N LEU A 153 -4.63 -12.91 -18.07
CA LEU A 153 -3.59 -13.53 -18.91
C LEU A 153 -2.86 -14.63 -18.13
N TYR A 154 -2.83 -15.86 -18.66
CA TYR A 154 -2.17 -17.00 -18.02
C TYR A 154 -0.66 -17.03 -18.33
N VAL A 155 0.04 -15.99 -17.89
CA VAL A 155 1.44 -15.73 -18.17
C VAL A 155 2.12 -15.25 -16.90
N LEU A 156 3.32 -15.77 -16.67
CA LEU A 156 4.21 -15.39 -15.57
C LEU A 156 5.42 -14.68 -16.17
N VAL A 157 5.70 -13.45 -15.73
CA VAL A 157 6.78 -12.63 -16.29
C VAL A 157 7.94 -12.57 -15.32
N PHE A 158 9.15 -12.86 -15.81
CA PHE A 158 10.38 -12.52 -15.12
C PHE A 158 11.16 -11.46 -15.92
N THR A 159 12.05 -10.73 -15.26
CA THR A 159 13.10 -9.98 -15.96
C THR A 159 14.35 -10.84 -16.18
N SER A 160 15.16 -10.49 -17.19
CA SER A 160 16.45 -11.16 -17.41
C SER A 160 17.41 -10.98 -16.23
N GLY A 161 17.44 -9.79 -15.59
CA GLY A 161 18.18 -9.56 -14.36
C GLY A 161 17.81 -10.50 -13.20
N TYR A 162 16.53 -10.88 -13.09
CA TYR A 162 16.11 -11.84 -12.06
C TYR A 162 16.56 -13.28 -12.40
N VAL A 163 16.28 -13.76 -13.62
CA VAL A 163 16.52 -15.17 -13.99
C VAL A 163 18.00 -15.50 -14.18
N GLU A 164 18.82 -14.54 -14.59
CA GLU A 164 20.27 -14.71 -14.68
C GLU A 164 20.95 -14.63 -13.31
N GLY A 165 20.37 -13.86 -12.38
CA GLY A 165 20.84 -13.69 -11.00
C GLY A 165 20.12 -14.56 -9.96
N ALA A 166 19.52 -15.68 -10.36
CA ALA A 166 18.83 -16.61 -9.45
C ALA A 166 19.17 -18.08 -9.75
N ASN A 167 19.25 -18.91 -8.71
CA ASN A 167 19.38 -20.37 -8.79
C ASN A 167 18.01 -21.05 -9.04
N ASP A 168 17.98 -22.35 -9.31
CA ASP A 168 16.73 -23.04 -9.72
C ASP A 168 15.70 -23.18 -8.57
N ALA A 169 16.15 -23.26 -7.32
CA ALA A 169 15.27 -23.30 -6.14
C ALA A 169 14.68 -21.91 -5.82
N GLU A 170 15.48 -20.85 -5.96
CA GLU A 170 15.00 -19.46 -5.91
C GLU A 170 13.95 -19.23 -6.99
N LEU A 171 14.23 -19.62 -8.24
CA LEU A 171 13.27 -19.55 -9.36
C LEU A 171 11.96 -20.28 -9.09
N GLN A 172 11.98 -21.40 -8.38
CA GLN A 172 10.78 -22.13 -7.97
C GLN A 172 10.00 -21.38 -6.88
N LEU A 173 10.64 -20.81 -5.86
CA LEU A 173 9.91 -20.05 -4.84
C LEU A 173 9.35 -18.72 -5.37
N ILE A 174 10.06 -18.02 -6.25
CA ILE A 174 9.53 -16.82 -6.93
C ILE A 174 8.34 -17.20 -7.82
N ALA A 175 8.46 -18.27 -8.63
CA ALA A 175 7.35 -18.77 -9.41
C ALA A 175 6.16 -19.19 -8.53
N ALA A 176 6.40 -19.69 -7.31
CA ALA A 176 5.35 -20.04 -6.37
C ALA A 176 4.64 -18.83 -5.76
N HIS A 177 5.36 -17.75 -5.46
CA HIS A 177 4.79 -16.46 -5.05
C HIS A 177 3.93 -15.85 -6.18
N GLU A 178 4.50 -15.73 -7.40
CA GLU A 178 3.78 -15.21 -8.57
C GLU A 178 2.54 -16.04 -8.95
N MET A 179 2.62 -17.37 -8.81
CA MET A 179 1.45 -18.23 -8.98
C MET A 179 0.40 -18.07 -7.86
N GLY A 180 0.76 -17.55 -6.69
CA GLY A 180 -0.19 -17.14 -5.66
C GLY A 180 -1.07 -16.01 -6.19
N HIS A 181 -0.44 -14.92 -6.62
CA HIS A 181 -1.12 -13.79 -7.26
C HIS A 181 -2.00 -14.19 -8.45
N LEU A 182 -1.51 -15.10 -9.30
CA LEU A 182 -2.25 -15.57 -10.46
C LEU A 182 -3.41 -16.50 -10.09
N LEU A 183 -3.11 -17.67 -9.51
CA LEU A 183 -4.07 -18.76 -9.31
C LEU A 183 -5.04 -18.49 -8.17
N LEU A 184 -4.58 -17.88 -7.07
CA LEU A 184 -5.44 -17.47 -5.96
C LEU A 184 -6.18 -16.16 -6.28
N ARG A 185 -5.81 -15.48 -7.38
CA ARG A 185 -6.41 -14.26 -7.93
C ARG A 185 -6.37 -13.07 -6.97
N ASN A 186 -5.48 -13.10 -5.97
CA ASN A 186 -5.50 -12.15 -4.86
C ASN A 186 -5.13 -10.70 -5.24
N GLY A 187 -4.55 -10.49 -6.44
CA GLY A 187 -4.39 -9.17 -7.05
C GLY A 187 -5.69 -8.56 -7.62
N ASP A 188 -6.83 -9.26 -7.54
CA ASP A 188 -8.15 -8.76 -7.93
C ASP A 188 -9.08 -8.65 -6.71
N ARG A 189 -9.64 -7.45 -6.49
CA ARG A 189 -10.55 -7.12 -5.38
C ARG A 189 -11.87 -7.91 -5.42
N GLU A 190 -12.20 -8.60 -6.52
CA GLU A 190 -13.31 -9.57 -6.59
C GLU A 190 -13.06 -10.81 -5.70
N TYR A 191 -11.80 -11.19 -5.48
CA TYR A 191 -11.42 -12.45 -4.80
C TYR A 191 -10.65 -12.28 -3.50
N PHE A 192 -10.07 -11.10 -3.26
CA PHE A 192 -9.29 -10.82 -2.05
C PHE A 192 -9.64 -9.45 -1.46
N THR A 193 -9.89 -9.46 -0.15
CA THR A 193 -10.00 -8.27 0.70
C THR A 193 -8.91 -8.40 1.77
N PRO A 194 -8.09 -7.37 2.03
CA PRO A 194 -7.07 -7.44 3.08
C PRO A 194 -7.69 -7.74 4.44
N ILE A 195 -7.02 -8.61 5.22
CA ILE A 195 -7.50 -9.01 6.55
C ILE A 195 -6.77 -8.20 7.61
N HIS A 196 -7.52 -7.57 8.51
CA HIS A 196 -6.99 -6.66 9.52
C HIS A 196 -7.02 -7.34 10.89
N TYR A 197 -5.85 -7.42 11.54
CA TYR A 197 -5.63 -8.18 12.76
C TYR A 197 -4.67 -7.47 13.72
N ARG A 198 -4.58 -7.94 14.97
CA ARG A 198 -3.73 -7.36 16.02
C ARG A 198 -2.58 -8.29 16.38
N GLU A 199 -1.37 -7.77 16.38
CA GLU A 199 -0.14 -8.52 16.66
C GLU A 199 -0.12 -9.08 18.09
N GLY A 200 0.16 -10.39 18.20
CA GLY A 200 0.23 -11.14 19.46
C GLY A 200 -0.12 -12.62 19.28
N THR A 201 -0.81 -12.96 18.22
CA THR A 201 -1.18 -14.32 17.78
C THR A 201 -0.21 -14.81 16.69
N ASN A 202 0.14 -16.11 16.70
CA ASN A 202 1.08 -16.73 15.75
C ASN A 202 0.37 -17.08 14.44
N LEU A 203 0.06 -16.06 13.64
CA LEU A 203 -0.90 -16.13 12.54
C LEU A 203 -0.29 -16.42 11.17
N PHE A 204 -0.88 -17.41 10.49
CA PHE A 204 -0.53 -17.77 9.12
C PHE A 204 -1.51 -17.27 8.06
N GLY A 205 -2.37 -16.31 8.43
CA GLY A 205 -3.00 -15.32 7.56
C GLY A 205 -4.15 -15.80 6.67
N GLU A 206 -4.16 -17.07 6.27
CA GLU A 206 -5.35 -17.70 5.68
C GLU A 206 -6.55 -17.72 6.64
N TYR A 207 -6.32 -17.83 7.95
CA TYR A 207 -7.32 -18.30 8.93
C TYR A 207 -8.24 -17.24 9.52
N GLU A 208 -8.02 -15.97 9.24
CA GLU A 208 -8.66 -14.90 10.00
C GLU A 208 -9.95 -14.38 9.39
N THR A 209 -10.96 -14.25 10.25
CA THR A 209 -12.03 -13.26 10.08
C THR A 209 -11.49 -11.88 10.49
N ASN A 210 -11.81 -10.83 9.73
CA ASN A 210 -11.58 -9.45 10.17
C ASN A 210 -12.14 -9.25 11.59
N ASP A 211 -11.29 -8.83 12.52
CA ASP A 211 -11.74 -8.23 13.78
C ASP A 211 -12.45 -6.91 13.41
N PRO A 212 -13.75 -6.73 13.73
CA PRO A 212 -14.50 -5.56 13.30
C PRO A 212 -13.95 -4.23 13.85
N GLU A 213 -13.41 -4.23 15.07
CA GLU A 213 -12.83 -3.03 15.69
C GLU A 213 -11.52 -2.65 14.97
N VAL A 214 -10.67 -3.65 14.73
CA VAL A 214 -9.38 -3.44 14.03
C VAL A 214 -9.60 -3.05 12.56
N ALA A 215 -10.62 -3.60 11.91
CA ALA A 215 -11.01 -3.22 10.56
C ALA A 215 -11.61 -1.80 10.49
N GLU A 216 -12.38 -1.37 11.49
CA GLU A 216 -12.90 0.01 11.59
C GLU A 216 -11.75 1.02 11.76
N ILE A 217 -10.84 0.78 12.72
CA ILE A 217 -9.65 1.62 12.95
C ILE A 217 -8.75 1.67 11.70
N ALA A 218 -8.54 0.53 11.04
CA ALA A 218 -7.78 0.48 9.79
C ALA A 218 -8.45 1.26 8.65
N GLN A 219 -9.78 1.22 8.56
CA GLN A 219 -10.54 1.97 7.57
C GLN A 219 -10.47 3.49 7.84
N GLU A 220 -10.53 3.94 9.09
CA GLU A 220 -10.38 5.36 9.44
C GLU A 220 -8.99 5.90 9.07
N ILE A 221 -7.93 5.18 9.44
CA ILE A 221 -6.54 5.53 9.10
C ILE A 221 -6.34 5.49 7.57
N GLY A 222 -6.90 4.48 6.89
CA GLY A 222 -6.88 4.38 5.43
C GLY A 222 -7.57 5.56 4.74
N LEU A 223 -8.70 6.05 5.27
CA LEU A 223 -9.44 7.21 4.76
C LEU A 223 -8.75 8.55 5.01
N LEU A 224 -7.95 8.66 6.09
CA LEU A 224 -7.04 9.78 6.29
C LEU A 224 -5.84 9.68 5.33
N GLY A 225 -5.27 8.49 5.15
CA GLY A 225 -4.18 8.22 4.22
C GLY A 225 -4.54 8.46 2.74
N ASP A 226 -5.77 8.16 2.33
CA ASP A 226 -6.27 8.41 0.97
C ASP A 226 -6.34 9.91 0.61
N ARG A 227 -6.31 10.81 1.62
CA ARG A 227 -6.35 12.27 1.43
C ARG A 227 -4.99 12.87 1.11
N VAL A 228 -3.93 12.44 1.81
CA VAL A 228 -2.59 13.07 1.81
C VAL A 228 -1.42 12.09 1.57
N GLY A 229 -1.72 10.82 1.31
CA GLY A 229 -0.77 9.73 1.53
C GLY A 229 -0.58 9.46 3.02
N GLN A 230 0.37 8.62 3.37
CA GLN A 230 0.67 8.29 4.77
C GLN A 230 2.11 8.59 5.20
N LEU A 231 2.83 9.39 4.42
CA LEU A 231 3.99 10.09 4.97
C LEU A 231 3.49 11.26 5.82
N THR A 232 3.85 11.25 7.09
CA THR A 232 3.24 12.11 8.11
C THR A 232 4.17 13.19 8.67
N GLU A 233 5.43 13.23 8.22
CA GLU A 233 6.45 14.18 8.70
C GLU A 233 6.03 15.65 8.56
N ARG A 234 6.56 16.51 9.43
CA ARG A 234 6.13 17.93 9.52
C ARG A 234 6.57 18.73 8.30
N GLU A 235 7.74 18.36 7.79
CA GLU A 235 8.47 18.89 6.65
C GLU A 235 7.65 18.78 5.33
N PHE A 236 6.60 17.95 5.30
CA PHE A 236 5.65 17.96 4.18
C PHE A 236 4.73 19.19 4.16
N ASN A 237 4.50 19.86 5.29
CA ASN A 237 3.60 21.03 5.39
C ASN A 237 2.22 20.78 4.72
N GLY A 238 1.65 19.58 4.85
CA GLY A 238 0.39 19.20 4.22
C GLY A 238 0.48 18.74 2.77
N TYR A 239 1.68 18.72 2.17
CA TYR A 239 1.92 18.26 0.80
C TYR A 239 1.48 16.79 0.63
N PRO A 240 0.57 16.49 -0.32
CA PRO A 240 0.02 15.16 -0.50
C PRO A 240 1.00 14.24 -1.24
N THR A 241 1.20 13.02 -0.74
CA THR A 241 2.18 12.04 -1.24
C THR A 241 1.49 10.78 -1.78
N ASP A 242 2.06 10.14 -2.81
CA ASP A 242 1.52 8.86 -3.33
C ASP A 242 1.78 7.67 -2.39
N VAL A 243 2.75 7.80 -1.48
CA VAL A 243 3.21 6.76 -0.55
C VAL A 243 2.13 6.46 0.49
N GLY A 244 1.78 5.18 0.67
CA GLY A 244 0.70 4.76 1.57
C GLY A 244 -0.73 5.07 1.11
N THR A 245 -0.94 5.50 -0.14
CA THR A 245 -2.30 5.84 -0.58
C THR A 245 -3.16 4.58 -0.76
N ALA A 246 -3.96 4.24 0.26
CA ALA A 246 -4.90 3.12 0.28
C ALA A 246 -6.16 3.44 -0.56
N LYS A 247 -5.98 3.54 -1.88
CA LYS A 247 -6.97 4.02 -2.86
C LYS A 247 -8.33 3.34 -2.72
N THR A 248 -9.26 4.03 -2.07
CA THR A 248 -10.63 3.56 -1.83
C THR A 248 -11.48 3.65 -3.11
N ASP A 249 -11.33 4.76 -3.85
CA ASP A 249 -11.96 5.00 -5.15
C ASP A 249 -11.28 4.30 -6.34
N GLY A 250 -10.07 3.75 -6.15
CA GLY A 250 -9.28 3.07 -7.18
C GLY A 250 -8.49 3.99 -8.12
N LEU A 251 -8.44 5.30 -7.86
CA LEU A 251 -7.80 6.29 -8.73
C LEU A 251 -6.31 6.49 -8.40
N ALA A 252 -5.58 7.15 -9.29
CA ALA A 252 -4.12 7.32 -9.17
C ALA A 252 -3.75 8.56 -8.36
N GLY A 253 -3.46 8.34 -7.07
CA GLY A 253 -2.84 9.29 -6.14
C GLY A 253 -3.80 9.82 -5.07
N PRO A 254 -3.28 10.51 -4.05
CA PRO A 254 -4.06 11.01 -2.91
C PRO A 254 -5.04 12.11 -3.33
N ARG A 255 -6.26 12.07 -2.78
CA ARG A 255 -7.39 12.93 -3.19
C ARG A 255 -7.01 14.40 -3.29
N TYR A 256 -6.34 14.96 -2.27
CA TYR A 256 -6.01 16.38 -2.24
C TYR A 256 -5.06 16.77 -3.39
N GLY A 257 -4.09 15.92 -3.71
CA GLY A 257 -3.18 16.10 -4.84
C GLY A 257 -3.87 15.96 -6.19
N ARG A 258 -4.78 15.00 -6.34
CA ARG A 258 -5.57 14.85 -7.58
C ARG A 258 -6.47 16.07 -7.81
N TYR A 259 -7.20 16.49 -6.78
CA TYR A 259 -8.17 17.58 -6.88
C TYR A 259 -7.51 18.91 -7.21
N LEU A 260 -6.42 19.26 -6.51
CA LEU A 260 -5.63 20.46 -6.85
C LEU A 260 -5.10 20.38 -8.29
N ARG A 261 -4.50 19.26 -8.69
CA ARG A 261 -3.97 19.09 -10.07
C ARG A 261 -5.03 19.35 -11.14
N TYR A 262 -6.28 18.89 -10.95
CA TYR A 262 -7.34 19.12 -11.94
C TYR A 262 -7.66 20.62 -12.12
N VAL A 263 -7.69 21.40 -11.04
CA VAL A 263 -7.95 22.85 -11.09
C VAL A 263 -6.69 23.65 -11.48
N HIS A 264 -5.51 23.18 -11.11
CA HIS A 264 -4.21 23.68 -11.57
C HIS A 264 -4.10 23.62 -13.10
N ASP A 265 -4.35 22.47 -13.72
CA ASP A 265 -4.26 22.31 -15.18
C ASP A 265 -5.39 23.03 -15.93
N ALA A 266 -6.60 23.11 -15.36
CA ALA A 266 -7.75 23.73 -16.03
C ALA A 266 -7.81 25.27 -15.87
N GLU A 267 -7.76 25.76 -14.63
CA GLU A 267 -7.98 27.17 -14.26
C GLU A 267 -6.68 27.91 -13.97
N GLY A 268 -5.69 27.23 -13.37
CA GLY A 268 -4.39 27.82 -13.02
C GLY A 268 -3.55 28.16 -14.25
N ARG A 269 -3.22 27.14 -15.05
CA ARG A 269 -2.34 27.24 -16.23
C ARG A 269 -2.96 27.97 -17.42
N THR A 270 -4.26 28.27 -17.38
CA THR A 270 -4.96 29.16 -18.32
C THR A 270 -5.14 30.59 -17.78
N GLY A 271 -4.89 30.79 -16.48
CA GLY A 271 -5.14 32.03 -15.75
C GLY A 271 -3.98 33.03 -15.72
N PRO A 272 -4.11 34.13 -14.96
CA PRO A 272 -3.14 35.25 -14.94
C PRO A 272 -1.76 34.91 -14.36
N LYS A 273 -1.57 33.71 -13.81
CA LYS A 273 -0.38 33.27 -13.06
C LYS A 273 0.18 31.92 -13.52
N ALA A 274 -0.03 31.56 -14.79
CA ALA A 274 0.45 30.30 -15.38
C ALA A 274 1.95 30.01 -15.15
N ASP A 275 2.81 31.04 -15.15
CA ASP A 275 4.24 30.91 -14.85
C ASP A 275 4.50 30.37 -13.42
N ASP A 276 3.70 30.80 -12.44
CA ASP A 276 3.80 30.30 -11.06
C ASP A 276 3.29 28.86 -10.95
N CYS A 277 2.31 28.47 -11.79
CA CYS A 277 1.82 27.09 -11.87
C CYS A 277 2.88 26.13 -12.43
N ASP A 278 3.51 26.49 -13.56
CA ASP A 278 4.60 25.70 -14.13
C ASP A 278 5.80 25.62 -13.14
N ALA A 279 6.09 26.70 -12.40
CA ALA A 279 7.08 26.69 -11.32
C ALA A 279 6.68 25.80 -10.12
N ALA A 280 5.40 25.80 -9.70
CA ALA A 280 4.90 24.93 -8.64
C ALA A 280 5.07 23.44 -9.00
N ARG A 281 4.73 23.07 -10.25
CA ARG A 281 4.97 21.72 -10.78
C ARG A 281 6.45 21.34 -10.74
N ASP A 282 7.34 22.25 -11.12
CA ASP A 282 8.78 21.98 -11.15
C ASP A 282 9.39 21.90 -9.73
N VAL A 283 8.76 22.51 -8.73
CA VAL A 283 9.06 22.26 -7.30
C VAL A 283 8.47 20.92 -6.84
N ALA A 284 7.25 20.56 -7.24
CA ALA A 284 6.66 19.25 -6.95
C ALA A 284 7.50 18.08 -7.51
N GLN A 285 8.10 18.23 -8.69
CA GLN A 285 9.06 17.26 -9.23
C GLN A 285 10.33 17.14 -8.36
N GLN A 286 10.82 18.24 -7.78
CA GLN A 286 11.95 18.22 -6.85
C GLN A 286 11.59 17.59 -5.50
N ILE A 287 10.36 17.78 -5.01
CA ILE A 287 9.83 17.09 -3.83
C ILE A 287 9.76 15.58 -4.10
N GLY A 288 9.17 15.16 -5.23
CA GLY A 288 9.13 13.74 -5.62
C GLY A 288 10.53 13.12 -5.75
N ALA A 289 11.47 13.80 -6.42
CA ALA A 289 12.86 13.35 -6.56
C ALA A 289 13.66 13.40 -5.24
N LEU A 290 13.13 14.06 -4.20
CA LEU A 290 13.66 14.04 -2.84
C LEU A 290 13.11 12.85 -2.05
N VAL A 291 11.78 12.70 -2.03
CA VAL A 291 11.07 11.63 -1.31
C VAL A 291 11.43 10.24 -1.83
N PHE A 292 11.47 10.06 -3.16
CA PHE A 292 11.82 8.81 -3.80
C PHE A 292 13.34 8.63 -4.03
N ARG A 293 14.19 9.40 -3.32
CA ARG A 293 15.63 9.13 -3.28
C ARG A 293 15.90 7.93 -2.37
N SER A 294 16.75 7.01 -2.83
CA SER A 294 17.27 5.91 -2.02
C SER A 294 17.81 6.43 -0.67
N GLY A 295 17.26 5.94 0.44
CA GLY A 295 17.70 6.25 1.80
C GLY A 295 16.63 6.84 2.73
N HIS A 296 15.67 7.63 2.22
CA HIS A 296 14.65 8.26 3.08
C HIS A 296 13.44 7.37 3.34
N LEU A 297 12.98 6.66 2.30
CA LEU A 297 12.00 5.58 2.43
C LEU A 297 12.72 4.29 2.85
N SER A 298 12.79 4.05 4.16
CA SER A 298 13.08 2.72 4.70
C SER A 298 11.93 1.77 4.30
N ARG A 299 12.25 0.53 3.90
CA ARG A 299 11.21 -0.45 3.51
C ARG A 299 10.52 -1.08 4.72
N ASP A 300 11.21 -1.20 5.86
CA ASP A 300 10.65 -1.78 7.10
C ASP A 300 10.07 -0.73 8.06
N GLN A 301 10.67 0.46 8.13
CA GLN A 301 10.34 1.42 9.18
C GLN A 301 9.13 2.26 8.80
N SER A 302 8.20 2.42 9.75
CA SER A 302 7.10 3.39 9.66
C SER A 302 7.55 4.86 9.77
N THR A 303 8.85 5.13 9.71
CA THR A 303 9.50 6.44 9.86
C THR A 303 10.28 6.79 8.60
N PHE A 304 10.02 7.98 8.05
CA PHE A 304 10.66 8.47 6.84
C PHE A 304 11.86 9.35 7.22
N ASP A 305 13.03 8.72 7.40
CA ASP A 305 14.23 9.44 7.88
C ASP A 305 14.79 10.38 6.80
N LEU A 306 14.39 11.64 6.90
CA LEU A 306 14.86 12.73 6.07
C LEU A 306 16.33 13.12 6.35
N GLY A 307 16.89 12.75 7.51
CA GLY A 307 18.27 13.05 7.89
C GLY A 307 18.66 14.50 7.63
N THR A 308 19.66 14.71 6.77
CA THR A 308 20.13 16.06 6.39
C THR A 308 19.25 16.79 5.36
N ASP A 309 18.36 16.11 4.66
CA ASP A 309 17.48 16.71 3.65
C ASP A 309 16.13 17.20 4.25
N ALA A 310 15.88 17.02 5.56
CA ALA A 310 14.65 17.48 6.24
C ALA A 310 14.34 18.97 6.00
N ALA A 311 15.32 19.84 6.29
CA ALA A 311 15.21 21.29 6.07
C ALA A 311 15.13 21.67 4.57
N ARG A 312 15.50 20.76 3.66
CA ARG A 312 15.32 20.95 2.21
C ARG A 312 13.89 20.59 1.79
N LEU A 313 13.32 19.51 2.34
CA LEU A 313 11.92 19.16 2.07
C LEU A 313 10.99 20.26 2.59
N ASP A 314 11.18 20.72 3.83
CA ASP A 314 10.41 21.81 4.45
C ASP A 314 10.43 23.10 3.60
N GLY A 315 11.61 23.48 3.10
CA GLY A 315 11.75 24.63 2.20
C GLY A 315 11.06 24.42 0.85
N LEU A 316 11.14 23.22 0.26
CA LEU A 316 10.49 22.90 -1.01
C LEU A 316 8.96 22.81 -0.89
N THR A 317 8.41 22.19 0.17
CA THR A 317 6.96 22.09 0.36
C THR A 317 6.35 23.45 0.70
N THR A 318 7.04 24.27 1.50
CA THR A 318 6.69 25.66 1.73
C THR A 318 6.71 26.48 0.42
N GLN A 319 7.73 26.31 -0.42
CA GLN A 319 7.82 26.98 -1.72
C GLN A 319 6.71 26.51 -2.68
N TYR A 320 6.41 25.20 -2.73
CA TYR A 320 5.33 24.65 -3.52
C TYR A 320 4.00 25.32 -3.17
N TRP A 321 3.63 25.37 -1.89
CA TRP A 321 2.36 25.97 -1.48
C TRP A 321 2.26 27.47 -1.76
N GLN A 322 3.37 28.21 -1.68
CA GLN A 322 3.41 29.63 -2.06
C GLN A 322 3.18 29.83 -3.57
N LEU A 323 3.76 28.98 -4.41
CA LEU A 323 3.59 29.03 -5.86
C LEU A 323 2.21 28.53 -6.30
N GLU A 324 1.71 27.43 -5.72
CA GLU A 324 0.38 26.89 -5.98
C GLU A 324 -0.73 27.87 -5.55
N ALA A 325 -0.55 28.56 -4.42
CA ALA A 325 -1.42 29.66 -4.04
C ALA A 325 -1.35 30.82 -5.04
N SER A 326 -0.16 31.27 -5.45
CA SER A 326 -0.05 32.35 -6.46
C SER A 326 -0.69 31.96 -7.80
N CYS A 327 -0.50 30.71 -8.23
CA CYS A 327 -1.13 30.09 -9.39
C CYS A 327 -2.66 30.11 -9.35
N LEU A 328 -3.27 29.75 -8.21
CA LEU A 328 -4.72 29.62 -8.03
C LEU A 328 -5.39 30.85 -7.39
N ALA A 329 -4.69 31.99 -7.30
CA ALA A 329 -5.16 33.19 -6.61
C ALA A 329 -6.42 33.86 -7.21
N HIS A 330 -6.76 33.57 -8.47
CA HIS A 330 -8.01 34.00 -9.11
C HIS A 330 -9.16 32.99 -8.96
N VAL A 331 -8.88 31.77 -8.48
CA VAL A 331 -9.85 30.67 -8.48
C VAL A 331 -10.68 30.70 -7.20
N THR A 332 -11.92 31.18 -7.32
CA THR A 332 -12.88 31.32 -6.22
C THR A 332 -13.81 30.11 -6.17
N MET A 333 -13.54 29.16 -5.27
CA MET A 333 -14.35 27.95 -5.07
C MET A 333 -14.28 27.43 -3.63
N SER A 334 -15.33 26.74 -3.16
CA SER A 334 -15.26 25.95 -1.93
C SER A 334 -14.55 24.61 -2.16
N TYR A 335 -14.20 23.90 -1.09
CA TYR A 335 -13.68 22.53 -1.19
C TYR A 335 -14.75 21.57 -1.75
N ARG A 336 -16.02 21.76 -1.39
CA ARG A 336 -17.17 21.03 -1.97
C ARG A 336 -17.29 21.28 -3.47
N ASP A 337 -17.07 22.51 -3.93
CA ASP A 337 -17.03 22.83 -5.38
C ASP A 337 -15.84 22.16 -6.07
N LEU A 338 -14.66 22.12 -5.41
CA LEU A 338 -13.48 21.40 -5.89
C LEU A 338 -13.73 19.89 -6.04
N VAL A 339 -14.36 19.25 -5.06
CA VAL A 339 -14.71 17.81 -5.15
C VAL A 339 -15.84 17.58 -6.18
N LEU A 340 -16.81 18.49 -6.29
CA LEU A 340 -17.82 18.44 -7.35
C LEU A 340 -17.18 18.52 -8.74
N TYR A 341 -16.21 19.41 -8.93
CA TYR A 341 -15.43 19.53 -10.17
C TYR A 341 -14.66 18.23 -10.47
N ALA A 342 -14.00 17.63 -9.47
CA ALA A 342 -13.30 16.36 -9.63
C ALA A 342 -14.25 15.21 -10.06
N LYS A 343 -15.36 15.03 -9.33
CA LYS A 343 -16.35 13.98 -9.61
C LYS A 343 -17.06 14.18 -10.97
N ARG A 344 -17.44 15.42 -11.31
CA ARG A 344 -18.28 15.73 -12.49
C ARG A 344 -17.50 16.09 -13.75
N ASP A 345 -16.52 16.98 -13.65
CA ASP A 345 -15.92 17.67 -14.80
C ASP A 345 -14.54 17.10 -15.16
N ALA A 346 -13.73 16.74 -14.16
CA ALA A 346 -12.49 15.97 -14.35
C ALA A 346 -12.77 14.46 -14.58
N GLY A 347 -14.01 14.01 -14.36
CA GLY A 347 -14.50 12.70 -14.76
C GLY A 347 -14.23 11.55 -13.79
N GLU A 348 -14.01 11.81 -12.49
CA GLU A 348 -13.83 10.73 -11.51
C GLU A 348 -15.07 9.83 -11.34
N ASP A 349 -16.29 10.33 -11.59
CA ASP A 349 -17.50 9.49 -11.72
C ASP A 349 -18.25 9.77 -13.04
N PRO A 350 -18.23 8.84 -14.03
CA PRO A 350 -18.95 9.01 -15.30
C PRO A 350 -20.47 9.06 -15.15
N ASN A 351 -21.02 8.80 -13.94
CA ASN A 351 -22.45 8.90 -13.63
C ASN A 351 -22.79 10.11 -12.74
N ALA A 352 -21.84 11.01 -12.46
CA ALA A 352 -21.99 12.11 -11.51
C ALA A 352 -23.27 12.93 -11.72
N ALA A 353 -23.57 13.32 -12.97
CA ALA A 353 -24.78 14.08 -13.31
C ALA A 353 -26.08 13.35 -12.92
N THR A 354 -26.13 12.02 -13.11
CA THR A 354 -27.29 11.18 -12.75
C THR A 354 -27.43 11.06 -11.24
N ARG A 355 -26.32 10.88 -10.51
CA ARG A 355 -26.34 10.81 -9.03
C ARG A 355 -26.74 12.14 -8.40
N LEU A 356 -26.14 13.26 -8.85
CA LEU A 356 -26.47 14.60 -8.37
C LEU A 356 -27.94 14.95 -8.63
N ALA A 357 -28.49 14.55 -9.78
CA ALA A 357 -29.93 14.72 -10.07
C ALA A 357 -30.84 13.88 -9.14
N ALA A 358 -30.37 12.73 -8.65
CA ALA A 358 -31.11 11.90 -7.68
C ALA A 358 -30.99 12.40 -6.24
N ILE A 359 -29.86 13.01 -5.87
CA ILE A 359 -29.61 13.67 -4.57
C ILE A 359 -30.42 14.97 -4.45
N GLY A 360 -30.51 15.74 -5.54
CA GLY A 360 -31.27 16.98 -5.59
C GLY A 360 -30.71 18.06 -4.65
N ALA A 361 -31.46 18.37 -3.58
CA ALA A 361 -31.12 19.43 -2.62
C ALA A 361 -30.80 18.90 -1.20
N ASP A 362 -30.67 17.58 -1.02
CA ASP A 362 -30.25 17.00 0.26
C ASP A 362 -28.73 17.19 0.45
N ALA A 363 -28.37 18.11 1.35
CA ALA A 363 -26.98 18.43 1.66
C ALA A 363 -26.23 17.28 2.34
N ALA A 364 -26.91 16.42 3.12
CA ALA A 364 -26.28 15.29 3.78
C ALA A 364 -26.01 14.14 2.78
N ALA A 365 -26.95 13.88 1.87
CA ALA A 365 -26.74 12.94 0.77
C ALA A 365 -25.69 13.46 -0.24
N LEU A 366 -25.58 14.79 -0.43
CA LEU A 366 -24.53 15.40 -1.23
C LEU A 366 -23.15 15.23 -0.59
N ASP A 367 -22.99 15.57 0.68
CA ASP A 367 -21.71 15.43 1.40
C ASP A 367 -21.28 13.96 1.52
N ALA A 368 -22.23 13.03 1.67
CA ALA A 368 -21.96 11.59 1.62
C ALA A 368 -21.51 11.10 0.23
N TYR A 369 -22.10 11.61 -0.86
CA TYR A 369 -21.68 11.29 -2.23
C TYR A 369 -20.30 11.88 -2.59
N LEU A 370 -20.00 13.07 -2.07
CA LEU A 370 -18.71 13.73 -2.23
C LEU A 370 -17.67 13.23 -1.20
N GLU A 371 -18.06 12.35 -0.28
CA GLU A 371 -17.21 11.71 0.74
C GLU A 371 -16.51 12.71 1.68
N ILE A 372 -17.20 13.83 1.94
CA ILE A 372 -16.74 14.97 2.75
C ILE A 372 -16.76 14.58 4.24
N SER A 373 -15.59 14.65 4.88
CA SER A 373 -15.44 14.47 6.32
C SER A 373 -15.94 15.68 7.12
N PRO A 374 -16.21 15.54 8.43
CA PRO A 374 -16.58 16.67 9.29
C PRO A 374 -15.56 17.82 9.30
N ALA A 375 -14.26 17.52 9.13
CA ALA A 375 -13.20 18.52 9.05
C ALA A 375 -13.25 19.34 7.76
N GLU A 376 -13.49 18.69 6.62
CA GLU A 376 -13.65 19.33 5.32
C GLU A 376 -14.93 20.17 5.26
N ALA A 377 -16.05 19.64 5.78
CA ALA A 377 -17.31 20.38 5.90
C ALA A 377 -17.17 21.64 6.78
N ALA A 378 -16.46 21.53 7.91
CA ALA A 378 -16.19 22.66 8.80
C ALA A 378 -15.29 23.73 8.15
N ALA A 379 -14.27 23.31 7.38
CA ALA A 379 -13.40 24.21 6.63
C ALA A 379 -14.10 24.93 5.46
N ASP A 380 -15.29 24.48 5.05
CA ASP A 380 -16.10 25.11 4.01
C ASP A 380 -17.19 26.04 4.52
N ALA A 381 -17.64 25.88 5.75
CA ALA A 381 -18.67 26.73 6.35
C ALA A 381 -18.25 28.21 6.56
N THR A 382 -16.97 28.56 6.30
CA THR A 382 -16.35 29.84 6.70
C THR A 382 -15.96 30.75 5.52
N ALA A 383 -16.70 30.74 4.40
CA ALA A 383 -16.42 31.57 3.23
C ALA A 383 -16.96 33.01 3.36
N PRO A 384 -16.46 34.01 2.59
CA PRO A 384 -15.28 34.03 1.71
C PRO A 384 -14.12 34.88 2.29
N ASP A 385 -12.87 34.78 1.87
CA ASP A 385 -12.21 33.87 0.94
C ASP A 385 -10.99 33.21 1.61
N ARG A 386 -10.65 32.01 1.18
CA ARG A 386 -9.27 31.50 1.21
C ARG A 386 -8.97 30.87 -0.12
N ASN A 387 -7.74 31.07 -0.60
CA ASN A 387 -7.23 30.45 -1.80
C ASN A 387 -7.41 28.93 -1.73
N ILE A 388 -7.87 28.28 -2.79
CA ILE A 388 -8.16 26.85 -2.74
C ILE A 388 -6.90 26.01 -2.44
N ALA A 389 -5.72 26.44 -2.89
CA ALA A 389 -4.44 25.83 -2.50
C ALA A 389 -4.16 25.98 -1.00
N GLU A 390 -4.33 27.18 -0.43
CA GLU A 390 -4.16 27.41 1.02
C GLU A 390 -5.15 26.60 1.86
N LYS A 391 -6.40 26.42 1.38
CA LYS A 391 -7.40 25.61 2.05
C LYS A 391 -6.99 24.13 2.05
N VAL A 392 -6.59 23.59 0.89
CA VAL A 392 -6.17 22.18 0.79
C VAL A 392 -4.85 21.95 1.53
N ALA A 393 -3.92 22.89 1.54
CA ALA A 393 -2.71 22.83 2.38
C ALA A 393 -3.05 22.75 3.88
N ALA A 394 -3.97 23.59 4.36
CA ALA A 394 -4.40 23.58 5.75
C ALA A 394 -5.14 22.29 6.14
N LEU A 395 -6.00 21.77 5.26
CA LEU A 395 -6.61 20.44 5.42
C LEU A 395 -5.55 19.33 5.41
N GLY A 396 -4.52 19.45 4.56
CA GLY A 396 -3.43 18.48 4.48
C GLY A 396 -2.58 18.44 5.75
N VAL A 397 -2.23 19.61 6.30
CA VAL A 397 -1.54 19.73 7.60
C VAL A 397 -2.37 19.12 8.73
N ALA A 398 -3.70 19.30 8.71
CA ALA A 398 -4.60 18.67 9.68
C ALA A 398 -4.62 17.15 9.55
N ALA A 399 -4.74 16.61 8.33
CA ALA A 399 -4.74 15.17 8.08
C ALA A 399 -3.40 14.50 8.45
N GLN A 400 -2.26 15.06 8.03
CA GLN A 400 -0.94 14.57 8.45
C GLN A 400 -0.71 14.73 9.97
N GLY A 401 -1.27 15.78 10.57
CA GLY A 401 -1.26 15.99 12.01
C GLY A 401 -2.02 14.90 12.77
N GLN A 402 -3.20 14.52 12.27
CA GLN A 402 -4.04 13.46 12.84
C GLN A 402 -3.40 12.08 12.65
N LEU A 403 -2.92 11.75 11.44
CA LEU A 403 -2.18 10.51 11.17
C LEU A 403 -0.96 10.33 12.09
N ARG A 404 -0.24 11.41 12.45
CA ARG A 404 0.85 11.35 13.45
C ARG A 404 0.38 11.02 14.86
N VAL A 405 -0.85 11.39 15.24
CA VAL A 405 -1.43 11.03 16.54
C VAL A 405 -1.90 9.58 16.52
N ASP A 406 -2.57 9.17 15.45
CA ASP A 406 -3.14 7.83 15.33
C ASP A 406 -2.05 6.75 15.21
N LEU A 407 -1.06 6.94 14.33
CA LEU A 407 0.08 6.02 14.20
C LEU A 407 1.00 5.99 15.43
N ALA A 408 0.94 7.00 16.31
CA ALA A 408 1.64 7.01 17.59
C ALA A 408 0.86 6.30 18.72
N ASN A 409 -0.38 5.87 18.49
CA ASN A 409 -1.14 5.07 19.44
C ASN A 409 -0.58 3.64 19.48
N PRO A 410 -0.17 3.11 20.65
CA PRO A 410 0.35 1.74 20.76
C PRO A 410 -0.60 0.68 20.21
N GLU A 411 -1.92 0.84 20.38
CA GLU A 411 -2.90 -0.12 19.86
C GLU A 411 -2.99 -0.10 18.33
N VAL A 412 -2.78 1.06 17.69
CA VAL A 412 -2.65 1.18 16.24
C VAL A 412 -1.35 0.57 15.74
N SER A 413 -0.23 0.79 16.45
CA SER A 413 1.08 0.23 16.08
C SER A 413 1.14 -1.31 16.09
N ARG A 414 0.14 -1.96 16.71
CA ARG A 414 -0.05 -3.42 16.72
C ARG A 414 -0.98 -3.92 15.63
N ILE A 415 -1.65 -3.05 14.86
CA ILE A 415 -2.49 -3.47 13.74
C ILE A 415 -1.61 -3.95 12.59
N ARG A 416 -2.02 -5.05 11.97
CA ARG A 416 -1.40 -5.70 10.83
C ARG A 416 -2.45 -5.93 9.75
N VAL A 417 -2.03 -5.97 8.49
CA VAL A 417 -2.91 -6.07 7.32
C VAL A 417 -2.41 -7.19 6.42
N PHE A 418 -3.03 -8.37 6.44
CA PHE A 418 -2.67 -9.44 5.52
C PHE A 418 -3.10 -9.04 4.10
N THR A 419 -2.15 -8.80 3.19
CA THR A 419 -2.42 -8.45 1.77
C THR A 419 -2.20 -9.62 0.82
N ALA A 420 -2.47 -9.37 -0.46
CA ALA A 420 -2.16 -10.24 -1.59
C ALA A 420 -0.70 -10.74 -1.59
N GLU A 421 0.25 -9.93 -1.12
CA GLU A 421 1.68 -10.26 -1.04
C GLU A 421 1.96 -11.25 0.10
N ASP A 422 1.38 -11.05 1.29
CA ASP A 422 1.44 -12.02 2.38
C ASP A 422 0.78 -13.35 2.00
N ASP A 423 -0.33 -13.32 1.25
CA ASP A 423 -1.04 -14.51 0.75
C ASP A 423 -0.21 -15.27 -0.30
N ALA A 424 0.43 -14.54 -1.21
CA ALA A 424 1.36 -15.09 -2.21
C ALA A 424 2.62 -15.69 -1.55
N ASP A 425 3.22 -15.02 -0.57
CA ASP A 425 4.36 -15.55 0.20
C ASP A 425 3.96 -16.78 1.04
N SER A 426 2.79 -16.73 1.69
CA SER A 426 2.30 -17.86 2.50
C SER A 426 2.07 -19.09 1.62
N ALA A 427 1.50 -18.90 0.42
CA ALA A 427 1.40 -19.95 -0.58
C ALA A 427 2.78 -20.42 -1.09
N ALA A 428 3.72 -19.51 -1.34
CA ALA A 428 5.08 -19.85 -1.79
C ALA A 428 5.83 -20.75 -0.79
N VAL A 429 5.74 -20.46 0.51
CA VAL A 429 6.36 -21.27 1.57
C VAL A 429 5.72 -22.66 1.68
N ARG A 430 4.39 -22.76 1.59
CA ARG A 430 3.69 -24.07 1.55
C ARG A 430 4.10 -24.90 0.33
N ILE A 431 4.18 -24.28 -0.84
CA ILE A 431 4.64 -24.92 -2.08
C ILE A 431 6.11 -25.34 -1.96
N GLY A 432 6.96 -24.52 -1.32
CA GLY A 432 8.33 -24.86 -0.97
C GLY A 432 8.43 -26.17 -0.17
N LYS A 433 7.61 -26.35 0.88
CA LYS A 433 7.55 -27.61 1.63
C LYS A 433 7.14 -28.80 0.75
N ILE A 434 6.16 -28.65 -0.14
CA ILE A 434 5.73 -29.73 -1.06
C ILE A 434 6.87 -30.14 -2.02
N LEU A 435 7.66 -29.17 -2.48
CA LEU A 435 8.79 -29.38 -3.38
C LEU A 435 10.10 -29.74 -2.64
N ALA A 436 10.09 -29.83 -1.31
CA ALA A 436 11.26 -30.00 -0.45
C ALA A 436 12.36 -28.94 -0.66
N ILE A 437 11.95 -27.69 -0.90
CA ILE A 437 12.84 -26.53 -1.06
C ILE A 437 12.99 -25.81 0.28
N ASP A 438 14.21 -25.39 0.60
CA ASP A 438 14.50 -24.51 1.73
C ASP A 438 13.85 -23.12 1.53
N PRO A 439 12.90 -22.69 2.39
CA PRO A 439 12.28 -21.36 2.31
C PRO A 439 13.29 -20.22 2.54
N GLY A 440 14.45 -20.50 3.14
CA GLY A 440 15.60 -19.59 3.20
C GLY A 440 16.10 -19.12 1.83
N ALA A 441 15.81 -19.84 0.75
CA ALA A 441 16.12 -19.40 -0.61
C ALA A 441 15.28 -18.18 -1.05
N LEU A 442 13.99 -18.12 -0.68
CA LEU A 442 13.16 -16.92 -0.95
C LEU A 442 13.70 -15.72 -0.16
N ALA A 443 14.03 -15.93 1.11
CA ALA A 443 14.62 -14.89 1.96
C ALA A 443 15.95 -14.36 1.43
N THR A 444 16.86 -15.26 1.07
CA THR A 444 18.16 -14.93 0.46
C THR A 444 17.96 -14.10 -0.80
N LYS A 445 16.99 -14.48 -1.65
CA LYS A 445 16.75 -13.82 -2.92
C LYS A 445 16.07 -12.46 -2.76
N LEU A 446 15.10 -12.33 -1.85
CA LEU A 446 14.48 -11.05 -1.49
C LEU A 446 15.55 -10.05 -1.01
N LEU A 447 16.37 -10.42 -0.01
CA LEU A 447 17.45 -9.57 0.50
C LEU A 447 18.54 -9.27 -0.55
N SER A 448 18.70 -10.11 -1.59
CA SER A 448 19.61 -9.79 -2.71
C SER A 448 19.13 -8.64 -3.63
N THR A 449 17.91 -8.13 -3.41
CA THR A 449 17.36 -6.94 -4.10
C THR A 449 17.37 -5.67 -3.23
N GLU A 450 17.91 -5.78 -2.02
CA GLU A 450 18.03 -4.72 -1.03
C GLU A 450 19.44 -4.12 -0.99
N ASP A 451 19.60 -3.00 -0.29
CA ASP A 451 20.93 -2.50 0.05
C ASP A 451 21.56 -3.33 1.19
N ALA A 452 22.89 -3.24 1.31
CA ALA A 452 23.66 -4.08 2.22
C ALA A 452 23.51 -3.70 3.71
N GLU A 453 23.02 -2.49 4.02
CA GLU A 453 22.81 -2.04 5.40
C GLU A 453 21.46 -2.54 5.91
N TYR A 454 20.39 -2.33 5.12
CA TYR A 454 19.07 -2.92 5.35
C TYR A 454 19.15 -4.46 5.43
N ALA A 455 19.84 -5.10 4.50
CA ALA A 455 19.99 -6.56 4.51
C ALA A 455 20.76 -7.06 5.74
N ALA A 456 21.70 -6.29 6.30
CA ALA A 456 22.41 -6.65 7.53
C ALA A 456 21.53 -6.50 8.78
N ASP A 457 20.84 -5.36 8.92
CA ASP A 457 19.89 -5.09 10.01
C ASP A 457 18.73 -6.11 10.02
N CYS A 458 18.17 -6.44 8.85
CA CYS A 458 17.17 -7.49 8.74
C CYS A 458 17.71 -8.86 9.19
N ASN A 459 18.89 -9.28 8.72
CA ASN A 459 19.49 -10.54 9.17
C ASN A 459 19.79 -10.53 10.68
N GLU A 460 20.15 -9.39 11.28
CA GLU A 460 20.36 -9.26 12.73
C GLU A 460 19.05 -9.40 13.53
N LYS A 461 17.93 -8.86 13.04
CA LYS A 461 16.58 -9.05 13.61
C LYS A 461 16.15 -10.52 13.53
N LEU A 462 16.19 -11.11 12.34
CA LEU A 462 15.80 -12.50 12.07
C LEU A 462 16.62 -13.49 12.90
N ALA A 463 17.96 -13.32 12.97
CA ALA A 463 18.84 -14.18 13.76
C ALA A 463 18.64 -14.09 15.28
N ARG A 464 17.89 -13.09 15.76
CA ARG A 464 17.48 -12.94 17.17
C ARG A 464 16.01 -13.29 17.42
N ASP A 465 15.29 -13.77 16.40
CA ASP A 465 13.85 -13.98 16.41
C ASP A 465 13.04 -12.72 16.78
N VAL A 466 13.61 -11.53 16.51
CA VAL A 466 12.94 -10.25 16.73
C VAL A 466 11.96 -10.01 15.59
N THR A 467 10.68 -9.97 15.91
CA THR A 467 9.62 -9.48 15.01
C THR A 467 10.06 -8.15 14.39
N PRO A 468 10.23 -8.06 13.05
CA PRO A 468 10.58 -6.82 12.40
C PRO A 468 9.51 -5.76 12.64
N ALA A 469 9.89 -4.48 12.54
CA ALA A 469 8.90 -3.43 12.36
C ALA A 469 8.08 -3.78 11.11
N TYR A 470 6.78 -3.93 11.29
CA TYR A 470 5.87 -4.03 10.16
C TYR A 470 5.80 -2.66 9.51
N GLY A 471 6.16 -2.59 8.22
CA GLY A 471 5.79 -1.44 7.40
C GLY A 471 4.29 -1.23 7.54
N GLY A 472 3.87 -0.07 8.05
CA GLY A 472 2.47 0.14 8.46
C GLY A 472 1.52 0.14 7.27
N PHE A 473 0.34 0.75 7.43
CA PHE A 473 -0.61 1.00 6.33
C PHE A 473 0.00 1.78 5.12
N ILE A 474 1.27 2.21 5.25
CA ILE A 474 2.12 3.00 4.35
C ILE A 474 2.72 2.18 3.19
N ASP A 475 3.01 0.88 3.38
CA ASP A 475 3.64 0.05 2.35
C ASP A 475 2.74 -1.11 1.91
N VAL A 476 2.25 -1.05 0.68
CA VAL A 476 1.39 -2.09 0.09
C VAL A 476 2.12 -3.42 -0.19
N HIS A 477 3.45 -3.44 -0.16
CA HIS A 477 4.26 -4.65 -0.35
C HIS A 477 4.80 -5.24 0.97
N HIS A 478 4.52 -4.61 2.11
CA HIS A 478 5.03 -4.88 3.45
C HIS A 478 6.52 -5.26 3.53
N GLY A 479 7.37 -4.25 3.74
CA GLY A 479 8.76 -4.34 4.25
C GLY A 479 9.40 -5.72 4.21
N THR A 480 10.32 -5.90 3.26
CA THR A 480 10.94 -7.18 2.89
C THR A 480 11.35 -8.06 4.08
N CYS A 481 11.79 -7.47 5.20
CA CYS A 481 12.14 -8.24 6.40
C CYS A 481 10.93 -8.88 7.11
N TRP A 482 9.79 -8.19 7.19
CA TRP A 482 8.54 -8.73 7.76
C TRP A 482 8.05 -9.95 6.98
N ARG A 483 8.05 -9.84 5.63
CA ARG A 483 7.69 -10.96 4.73
C ARG A 483 8.57 -12.18 4.97
N ILE A 484 9.87 -11.97 5.09
CA ILE A 484 10.83 -13.03 5.41
C ILE A 484 10.56 -13.62 6.79
N PHE A 485 10.33 -12.79 7.81
CA PHE A 485 10.01 -13.24 9.17
C PHE A 485 8.75 -14.10 9.19
N ARG A 486 7.64 -13.64 8.61
CA ARG A 486 6.40 -14.45 8.48
C ARG A 486 6.64 -15.74 7.69
N GLY A 487 7.42 -15.69 6.61
CA GLY A 487 7.78 -16.88 5.84
C GLY A 487 8.58 -17.91 6.65
N GLN A 488 9.55 -17.46 7.45
CA GLN A 488 10.32 -18.32 8.37
C GLN A 488 9.45 -18.88 9.50
N LYS A 489 8.55 -18.07 10.09
CA LYS A 489 7.58 -18.54 11.09
C LYS A 489 6.65 -19.61 10.51
N LEU A 490 6.14 -19.40 9.29
CA LEU A 490 5.29 -20.37 8.60
C LEU A 490 6.05 -21.65 8.26
N ALA A 491 7.30 -21.55 7.81
CA ALA A 491 8.15 -22.70 7.58
C ALA A 491 8.33 -23.56 8.84
N ALA A 492 8.73 -22.94 9.96
CA ALA A 492 8.91 -23.63 11.24
C ALA A 492 7.60 -24.24 11.78
N ALA A 493 6.46 -23.54 11.63
CA ALA A 493 5.17 -24.10 11.98
C ALA A 493 4.79 -25.30 11.07
N LEU A 494 5.07 -25.19 9.77
CA LEU A 494 4.85 -26.26 8.80
C LEU A 494 5.67 -27.52 9.08
N GLU A 495 6.86 -27.42 9.67
CA GLU A 495 7.66 -28.59 10.10
C GLU A 495 6.90 -29.49 11.09
N THR A 496 6.03 -28.92 11.92
CA THR A 496 5.22 -29.66 12.91
C THR A 496 4.05 -30.44 12.30
N CYS A 497 3.74 -30.22 11.02
CA CYS A 497 2.62 -30.88 10.34
C CYS A 497 2.88 -32.36 10.07
N PRO A 498 1.84 -33.21 10.15
CA PRO A 498 1.99 -34.64 9.94
C PRO A 498 2.50 -34.95 8.52
N GLU A 499 3.20 -36.09 8.36
CA GLU A 499 3.66 -36.63 7.07
C GLU A 499 2.52 -36.84 6.04
N THR A 500 1.28 -36.77 6.50
CA THR A 500 0.08 -36.83 5.66
C THR A 500 -0.27 -35.51 4.99
N TRP A 501 0.41 -34.40 5.28
CA TRP A 501 0.13 -33.08 4.70
C TRP A 501 0.84 -32.87 3.35
N PRO A 502 0.21 -32.21 2.36
CA PRO A 502 -1.21 -31.83 2.30
C PRO A 502 -2.09 -33.03 1.89
N ARG A 503 -3.34 -33.07 2.37
CA ARG A 503 -4.37 -34.08 2.04
C ARG A 503 -5.78 -33.50 2.17
#